data_AF-A0A933EJV6-F1
#
_entry.id   AF-A0A933EJV6-F1
#
_cell.length_a   1.000
_cell.length_b   1.000
_cell.length_c   1.000
_cell.angle_alpha   90.00
_cell.angle_beta   90.00
_cell.angle_gamma   90.00
#
_symmetry.space_group_name_H-M   'P 1'
#
loop_
_entity.id
_entity.type
_entity.pdbx_description
1 polymer ?
#
loop_
_entity_poly.entity_id
_entity_poly.type
_entity_poly.pdbx_seq_one_letter_code
_entity_poly.pdbx_strand_id
1 'polypeptide(L)'
;MWKFMHRKLGHEHTAQFEAVWEVALDPISDEYVPEEISAHDLFDRWAKRVREKYADGLIPIHWFVNVEGTVKTFEGFPFAFDHLPQYKKEDFLSFFTWPEDARTGEPLNWLTVPVVDKLWHHGRANKGGFIQEATGWKPAILQPHVYLPALERAVHRG
;
A
#
# COMPACT_ATOMS: atom_id res chain seq x y z
N MET A 1 -2.82 14.69 14.86
CA MET A 1 -2.21 15.33 13.66
C MET A 1 -0.72 15.33 13.91
N TRP A 2 0.08 14.99 12.89
CA TRP A 2 1.52 14.76 13.05
C TRP A 2 2.29 15.94 12.49
N LYS A 3 3.23 16.47 13.27
CA LYS A 3 4.14 17.56 12.91
C LYS A 3 5.49 16.99 12.50
N PHE A 4 6.08 17.51 11.42
CA PHE A 4 7.39 17.11 10.92
C PHE A 4 7.99 18.22 10.08
N MET A 5 9.29 18.13 9.77
CA MET A 5 10.00 19.13 8.98
C MET A 5 10.60 18.51 7.72
N HIS A 6 10.57 19.26 6.62
CA HIS A 6 11.34 18.91 5.44
C HIS A 6 12.83 19.16 5.72
N ARG A 7 13.67 18.11 5.68
CA ARG A 7 15.08 18.17 6.12
C ARG A 7 15.91 19.20 5.34
N LYS A 8 15.70 19.29 4.01
CA LYS A 8 16.47 20.22 3.16
C LYS A 8 15.96 21.67 3.19
N LEU A 9 14.64 21.87 3.34
CA LEU A 9 14.02 23.18 3.20
C LEU A 9 13.71 23.84 4.55
N GLY A 10 13.72 23.07 5.64
CA GLY A 10 13.40 23.55 6.98
C GLY A 10 11.93 23.90 7.19
N HIS A 11 11.06 23.64 6.21
CA HIS A 11 9.64 23.92 6.33
C HIS A 11 8.97 22.91 7.27
N GLU A 12 8.18 23.44 8.20
CA GLU A 12 7.36 22.66 9.10
C GLU A 12 6.01 22.33 8.46
N HIS A 13 5.55 21.11 8.65
CA HIS A 13 4.29 20.60 8.14
C HIS A 13 3.49 19.95 9.25
N THR A 14 2.17 19.90 9.05
CA THR A 14 1.27 19.12 9.89
C THR A 14 0.28 18.38 9.02
N ALA A 15 0.21 17.05 9.17
CA ALA A 15 -0.61 16.20 8.32
C ALA A 15 -1.08 14.92 9.02
N GLN A 16 -1.99 14.21 8.35
CA GLN A 16 -2.37 12.84 8.64
C GLN A 16 -1.58 11.88 7.74
N PHE A 17 -1.47 10.63 8.18
CA PHE A 17 -0.65 9.60 7.57
C PHE A 17 -1.52 8.36 7.35
N GLU A 18 -1.45 7.79 6.16
CA GLU A 18 -2.06 6.50 5.83
C GLU A 18 -1.04 5.61 5.13
N ALA A 19 -1.02 4.32 5.48
CA ALA A 19 -0.17 3.33 4.84
C ALA A 19 -0.87 2.77 3.61
N VAL A 20 -0.27 3.02 2.44
CA VAL A 20 -0.72 2.52 1.15
C VAL A 20 0.13 1.31 0.77
N TRP A 21 -0.52 0.24 0.32
CA TRP A 21 0.12 -1.00 -0.09
C TRP A 21 -0.08 -1.21 -1.58
N GLU A 22 0.83 -1.88 -2.27
CA GLU A 22 0.66 -2.37 -3.64
C GLU A 22 1.21 -3.79 -3.72
N VAL A 23 0.40 -4.74 -4.18
CA VAL A 23 0.86 -6.13 -4.36
C VAL A 23 1.46 -6.23 -5.75
N ALA A 24 2.62 -6.88 -5.90
CA ALA A 24 3.25 -6.99 -7.20
C ALA A 24 2.29 -7.53 -8.29
N LEU A 25 2.37 -6.92 -9.46
CA LEU A 25 1.48 -7.15 -10.62
C LEU A 25 0.04 -6.63 -10.46
N ASP A 26 -0.34 -6.05 -9.32
CA ASP A 26 -1.64 -5.38 -9.19
C ASP A 26 -1.89 -4.17 -10.12
N PRO A 27 -0.88 -3.54 -10.79
CA PRO A 27 -1.16 -2.52 -11.80
C PRO A 27 -1.91 -3.03 -13.03
N ILE A 28 -2.16 -4.35 -13.16
CA ILE A 28 -3.13 -4.87 -14.12
C ILE A 28 -4.50 -4.19 -13.99
N SER A 29 -4.85 -3.69 -12.80
CA SER A 29 -6.09 -2.92 -12.61
C SER A 29 -6.12 -1.60 -13.36
N ASP A 30 -4.97 -1.04 -13.78
CA ASP A 30 -4.95 0.20 -14.58
C ASP A 30 -5.50 -0.01 -16.00
N GLU A 31 -5.65 -1.27 -16.43
CA GLU A 31 -6.19 -1.66 -17.74
C GLU A 31 -7.73 -1.72 -17.77
N TYR A 32 -8.41 -1.57 -16.62
CA TYR A 32 -9.86 -1.78 -16.50
C TYR A 32 -10.53 -0.79 -15.55
N VAL A 33 -11.86 -0.67 -15.67
CA VAL A 33 -12.72 -0.11 -14.62
C VAL A 33 -13.68 -1.18 -14.06
N PRO A 34 -14.25 -1.00 -12.85
CA PRO A 34 -15.17 -1.96 -12.25
C PRO A 34 -16.42 -2.27 -13.09
N GLU A 35 -16.81 -1.37 -13.99
CA GLU A 35 -17.90 -1.57 -14.95
C GLU A 35 -17.53 -2.52 -16.09
N GLU A 36 -16.24 -2.72 -16.37
CA GLU A 36 -15.71 -3.59 -17.43
C GLU A 36 -15.33 -4.97 -16.91
N ILE A 37 -14.89 -5.07 -15.65
CA ILE A 37 -14.44 -6.32 -15.05
C ILE A 37 -14.78 -6.39 -13.55
N SER A 38 -15.33 -7.53 -13.14
CA SER A 38 -15.58 -7.81 -11.73
C SER A 38 -14.28 -7.97 -10.96
N ALA A 39 -14.32 -7.78 -9.64
CA ALA A 39 -13.16 -8.03 -8.79
C ALA A 39 -12.67 -9.49 -8.88
N HIS A 40 -13.60 -10.45 -8.98
CA HIS A 40 -13.30 -11.87 -9.12
C HIS A 40 -12.58 -12.18 -10.45
N ASP A 41 -13.11 -11.68 -11.56
CA ASP A 41 -12.50 -11.93 -12.88
C ASP A 41 -11.11 -11.26 -13.00
N LEU A 42 -10.95 -10.07 -12.43
CA LEU A 42 -9.65 -9.39 -12.39
C LEU A 42 -8.67 -10.11 -11.46
N PHE A 43 -9.14 -10.62 -10.33
CA PHE A 43 -8.34 -11.45 -9.42
C PHE A 43 -7.83 -12.71 -10.12
N ASP A 44 -8.67 -13.43 -10.87
CA ASP A 44 -8.27 -14.63 -11.59
C ASP A 44 -7.20 -14.33 -12.66
N ARG A 45 -7.35 -13.21 -13.39
CA ARG A 45 -6.35 -12.76 -14.37
C ARG A 45 -5.02 -12.41 -13.70
N TRP A 46 -5.08 -11.69 -12.58
CA TRP A 46 -3.91 -11.33 -11.80
C TRP A 46 -3.22 -12.59 -11.23
N ALA A 47 -3.97 -13.51 -10.63
CA ALA A 47 -3.48 -14.75 -10.06
C ALA A 47 -2.77 -15.63 -11.11
N LYS A 48 -3.26 -15.64 -12.35
CA LYS A 48 -2.57 -16.30 -13.47
C LYS A 48 -1.19 -15.66 -13.74
N ARG A 49 -1.11 -14.32 -13.86
CA ARG A 49 0.17 -13.62 -14.06
C ARG A 49 1.13 -13.83 -12.87
N VAL A 50 0.60 -13.90 -11.65
CA VAL A 50 1.39 -14.22 -10.45
C VAL A 50 1.99 -15.62 -10.55
N ARG A 51 1.21 -16.65 -10.87
CA ARG A 51 1.71 -18.03 -10.98
C ARG A 51 2.82 -18.17 -12.00
N GLU A 52 2.77 -17.40 -13.08
CA GLU A 52 3.81 -17.37 -14.11
C GLU A 52 5.11 -16.72 -13.61
N LYS A 53 5.03 -15.74 -12.70
CA LYS A 53 6.19 -14.94 -12.24
C LYS A 53 6.78 -15.40 -10.90
N TYR A 54 5.95 -15.86 -9.97
CA TYR A 54 6.32 -16.17 -8.58
C TYR A 54 6.06 -17.66 -8.31
N ALA A 55 7.05 -18.50 -8.62
CA ALA A 55 6.92 -19.96 -8.56
C ALA A 55 6.66 -20.50 -7.13
N ASP A 56 7.08 -19.78 -6.09
CA ASP A 56 6.84 -20.11 -4.68
C ASP A 56 5.50 -19.56 -4.16
N GLY A 57 4.77 -18.79 -4.97
CA GLY A 57 3.51 -18.14 -4.58
C GLY A 57 3.67 -17.01 -3.57
N LEU A 58 4.89 -16.59 -3.22
CA LEU A 58 5.14 -15.44 -2.34
C LEU A 58 5.24 -14.17 -3.17
N ILE A 59 4.23 -13.31 -3.04
CA ILE A 59 4.11 -12.10 -3.85
C ILE A 59 4.58 -10.91 -3.02
N PRO A 60 5.55 -10.12 -3.50
CA PRO A 60 6.00 -8.88 -2.84
C PRO A 60 4.86 -7.89 -2.61
N ILE A 61 4.92 -7.20 -1.46
CA ILE A 61 4.07 -6.06 -1.13
C ILE A 61 4.96 -4.82 -1.00
N HIS A 62 4.72 -3.83 -1.84
CA HIS A 62 5.36 -2.53 -1.78
C HIS A 62 4.55 -1.61 -0.87
N TRP A 63 5.23 -0.85 -0.01
CA TRP A 63 4.59 0.03 0.96
C TRP A 63 4.98 1.47 0.71
N PHE A 64 3.96 2.32 0.76
CA PHE A 64 4.06 3.76 0.62
C PHE A 64 3.29 4.45 1.75
N VAL A 65 3.62 5.70 2.01
CA VAL A 65 2.88 6.54 2.93
C VAL A 65 2.22 7.67 2.16
N ASN A 66 0.91 7.77 2.30
CA ASN A 66 0.14 8.93 1.87
C ASN A 66 0.09 9.94 3.01
N VAL A 67 0.45 11.19 2.71
CA VAL A 67 0.50 12.28 3.68
C VAL A 67 -0.42 13.39 3.20
N GLU A 68 -1.37 13.80 4.04
CA GLU A 68 -2.41 14.76 3.70
C GLU A 68 -2.59 15.80 4.82
N GLY A 69 -2.44 17.09 4.49
CA GLY A 69 -2.52 18.20 5.44
C GLY A 69 -1.95 19.49 4.86
N THR A 70 -1.07 20.17 5.60
CA THR A 70 -0.40 21.39 5.07
C THR A 70 0.58 21.09 3.94
N VAL A 71 0.88 19.82 3.70
CA VAL A 71 1.56 19.28 2.54
C VAL A 71 0.82 18.03 2.08
N LYS A 72 0.87 17.77 0.76
CA LYS A 72 0.44 16.50 0.18
C LYS A 72 1.65 15.82 -0.45
N THR A 73 2.00 14.62 0.01
CA THR A 73 3.06 13.82 -0.61
C THR A 73 2.76 12.32 -0.52
N PHE A 74 3.42 11.57 -1.40
CA PHE A 74 3.35 10.12 -1.50
C PHE A 74 4.78 9.58 -1.61
N GLU A 75 5.27 8.93 -0.56
CA GLU A 75 6.65 8.49 -0.43
C GLU A 75 6.74 7.00 -0.10
N GLY A 76 7.92 6.40 -0.24
CA GLY A 76 8.18 5.06 0.29
C GLY A 76 7.90 5.00 1.81
N PHE A 77 7.30 3.91 2.27
CA PHE A 77 7.01 3.74 3.70
C PHE A 77 8.30 3.35 4.45
N PRO A 78 8.63 4.01 5.58
CA PRO A 78 9.83 3.69 6.35
C PRO A 78 9.87 2.25 6.82
N PHE A 79 11.06 1.63 6.83
CA PHE A 79 11.27 0.26 7.32
C PHE A 79 10.59 -0.87 6.54
N ALA A 80 9.91 -0.57 5.43
CA ALA A 80 9.38 -1.60 4.53
C ALA A 80 10.49 -2.53 4.01
N PHE A 81 10.18 -3.80 3.79
CA PHE A 81 11.13 -4.73 3.20
C PHE A 81 11.54 -4.28 1.79
N ASP A 82 12.83 -4.35 1.48
CA ASP A 82 13.34 -3.92 0.17
C ASP A 82 13.32 -5.09 -0.81
N HIS A 83 12.28 -5.13 -1.65
CA HIS A 83 12.16 -6.12 -2.72
C HIS A 83 12.96 -5.78 -3.98
N LEU A 84 13.53 -4.57 -4.06
CA LEU A 84 14.26 -4.08 -5.24
C LEU A 84 15.61 -3.43 -4.84
N PRO A 85 16.51 -4.20 -4.20
CA PRO A 85 17.75 -3.67 -3.61
C PRO A 85 18.73 -3.08 -4.64
N GLN A 86 18.51 -3.35 -5.93
CA GLN A 86 19.27 -2.76 -7.02
C GLN A 86 19.01 -1.25 -7.22
N TYR A 87 17.94 -0.72 -6.63
CA TYR A 87 17.64 0.71 -6.67
C TYR A 87 17.92 1.34 -5.31
N LYS A 88 18.42 2.59 -5.31
CA LYS A 88 18.57 3.33 -4.06
C LYS A 88 17.19 3.52 -3.44
N LYS A 89 16.99 2.93 -2.27
CA LYS A 89 15.77 3.11 -1.48
C LYS A 89 15.75 4.51 -0.86
N GLU A 90 14.76 5.31 -1.25
CA GLU A 90 14.36 6.53 -0.56
C GLU A 90 12.96 6.32 0.00
N ASP A 91 12.72 6.85 1.20
CA ASP A 91 11.46 6.75 1.92
C ASP A 91 11.13 8.11 2.55
N PHE A 92 9.99 8.18 3.24
CA PHE A 92 9.58 9.41 3.91
C PHE A 92 10.68 10.01 4.83
N LEU A 93 11.41 9.18 5.59
CA LEU A 93 12.44 9.65 6.52
C LEU A 93 13.72 10.14 5.82
N SER A 94 13.89 9.82 4.54
CA SER A 94 14.95 10.35 3.68
C SER A 94 14.76 11.84 3.42
N PHE A 95 13.51 12.32 3.34
CA PHE A 95 13.17 13.71 3.02
C PHE A 95 12.71 14.51 4.24
N PHE A 96 12.05 13.85 5.20
CA PHE A 96 11.41 14.48 6.35
C PHE A 96 11.97 13.97 7.67
N THR A 97 11.82 14.77 8.74
CA THR A 97 12.13 14.34 10.09
C THR A 97 11.14 13.29 10.59
N TRP A 98 11.45 12.65 11.72
CA TRP A 98 10.48 11.79 12.39
C TRP A 98 9.24 12.62 12.77
N PRO A 99 8.01 12.18 12.44
CA PRO A 99 6.82 12.92 12.82
C PRO A 99 6.53 12.80 14.31
N GLU A 100 6.10 13.89 14.92
CA GLU A 100 5.73 13.96 16.34
C GLU A 100 4.25 14.34 16.46
N ASP A 101 3.55 13.79 17.46
CA ASP A 101 2.17 14.18 17.73
C ASP A 101 2.14 15.67 18.09
N ALA A 102 1.35 16.46 17.37
CA ALA A 102 1.35 17.91 17.53
C ALA A 102 0.89 18.38 18.93
N ARG A 103 0.25 17.51 19.72
CA ARG A 103 -0.22 17.82 21.07
C ARG A 103 0.73 17.32 22.14
N THR A 104 1.31 16.12 21.98
CA THR A 104 2.13 15.49 23.04
C THR A 104 3.64 15.56 22.77
N GLY A 105 4.05 15.81 21.53
CA GLY A 105 5.46 15.72 21.12
C GLY A 105 5.99 14.28 21.04
N GLU A 106 5.13 13.28 21.26
CA GLU A 106 5.54 11.88 21.20
C GLU A 106 5.79 11.46 19.74
N PRO A 107 6.86 10.69 19.46
CA PRO A 107 7.18 10.25 18.12
C PRO A 107 6.10 9.32 17.57
N LEU A 108 5.80 9.45 16.27
CA LEU A 108 4.90 8.55 15.56
C LEU A 108 5.41 7.11 15.67
N ASN A 109 4.53 6.22 16.12
CA ASN A 109 4.72 4.79 15.97
C ASN A 109 4.27 4.36 14.57
N TRP A 110 5.22 4.04 13.69
CA TRP A 110 4.93 3.63 12.32
C TRP A 110 4.07 2.37 12.21
N LEU A 111 4.10 1.49 13.22
CA LEU A 111 3.28 0.28 13.27
C LEU A 111 1.81 0.55 13.60
N THR A 112 1.46 1.78 13.98
CA THR A 112 0.07 2.17 14.26
C THR A 112 -0.53 3.03 13.16
N VAL A 113 0.20 3.29 12.08
CA VAL A 113 -0.32 4.04 10.93
C VAL A 113 -1.44 3.22 10.29
N PRO A 114 -2.63 3.81 10.04
CA PRO A 114 -3.76 3.08 9.47
C PRO A 114 -3.43 2.62 8.05
N VAL A 115 -3.62 1.34 7.78
CA VAL A 115 -3.53 0.77 6.43
C VAL A 115 -4.80 1.11 5.67
N VAL A 116 -4.68 1.63 4.45
CA VAL A 116 -5.84 2.00 3.63
C VAL A 116 -6.66 0.78 3.22
N ASP A 117 -7.99 0.94 3.24
CA ASP A 117 -8.90 0.03 2.55
C ASP A 117 -8.95 0.39 1.07
N LYS A 118 -8.95 -0.64 0.23
CA LYS A 118 -9.06 -0.49 -1.22
C LYS A 118 -10.32 -1.20 -1.69
N LEU A 119 -11.07 -0.51 -2.54
CA LEU A 119 -12.36 -0.98 -3.04
C LEU A 119 -12.32 -1.14 -4.56
N TRP A 120 -13.09 -2.11 -5.08
CA TRP A 120 -13.27 -2.34 -6.52
C TRP A 120 -14.74 -2.61 -6.84
N HIS A 121 -15.51 -1.54 -7.00
CA HIS A 121 -16.94 -1.59 -7.33
C HIS A 121 -17.37 -0.32 -8.08
N HIS A 122 -18.60 -0.27 -8.56
CA HIS A 122 -19.12 0.88 -9.31
C HIS A 122 -18.81 2.22 -8.58
N GLY A 123 -18.11 3.13 -9.26
CA GLY A 123 -17.67 4.43 -8.72
C GLY A 123 -16.42 4.43 -7.82
N ARG A 124 -15.77 3.28 -7.58
CA ARG A 124 -14.51 3.15 -6.81
C ARG A 124 -13.58 2.11 -7.47
N ALA A 125 -12.46 2.57 -8.03
CA ALA A 125 -11.48 1.75 -8.73
C ALA A 125 -10.08 1.92 -8.10
N ASN A 126 -9.90 1.55 -6.83
CA ASN A 126 -8.58 1.63 -6.22
C ASN A 126 -7.66 0.57 -6.82
N LYS A 127 -6.46 0.96 -7.26
CA LYS A 127 -5.44 0.02 -7.76
C LYS A 127 -5.21 -1.11 -6.76
N GLY A 128 -5.32 -2.37 -7.20
CA GLY A 128 -5.20 -3.54 -6.31
C GLY A 128 -6.41 -3.80 -5.38
N GLY A 129 -7.45 -2.95 -5.42
CA GLY A 129 -8.67 -3.12 -4.62
C GLY A 129 -9.45 -4.38 -4.94
N PHE A 130 -9.33 -4.90 -6.17
CA PHE A 130 -9.95 -6.17 -6.58
C PHE A 130 -9.48 -7.36 -5.72
N ILE A 131 -8.26 -7.32 -5.17
CA ILE A 131 -7.75 -8.37 -4.29
C ILE A 131 -8.54 -8.36 -2.98
N GLN A 132 -8.69 -7.19 -2.36
CA GLN A 132 -9.42 -7.04 -1.10
C GLN A 132 -10.91 -7.34 -1.30
N GLU A 133 -11.51 -6.87 -2.39
CA GLU A 133 -12.91 -7.12 -2.71
C GLU A 133 -13.19 -8.62 -2.94
N ALA A 134 -12.34 -9.31 -3.71
CA ALA A 134 -12.57 -10.72 -4.04
C ALA A 134 -12.33 -11.68 -2.86
N THR A 135 -11.45 -11.32 -1.92
CA THR A 135 -10.94 -12.25 -0.89
C THR A 135 -11.24 -11.82 0.55
N GLY A 136 -11.68 -10.57 0.76
CA GLY A 136 -11.77 -9.95 2.08
C GLY A 136 -10.40 -9.71 2.76
N TRP A 137 -9.29 -10.02 2.08
CA TRP A 137 -7.96 -9.89 2.65
C TRP A 137 -7.44 -8.45 2.59
N LYS A 138 -6.75 -8.06 3.65
CA LYS A 138 -6.00 -6.81 3.76
C LYS A 138 -4.66 -7.10 4.45
N PRO A 139 -3.54 -6.51 4.00
CA PRO A 139 -2.26 -6.76 4.63
C PRO A 139 -2.17 -6.15 6.03
N ALA A 140 -1.43 -6.81 6.92
CA ALA A 140 -0.94 -6.17 8.13
C ALA A 140 0.15 -5.15 7.78
N ILE A 141 0.29 -4.08 8.57
CA ILE A 141 1.30 -3.03 8.34
C ILE A 141 2.70 -3.64 8.20
N LEU A 142 3.45 -3.21 7.17
CA LEU A 142 4.79 -3.72 6.82
C LEU A 142 4.88 -5.22 6.50
N GLN A 143 3.76 -5.90 6.26
CA GLN A 143 3.79 -7.28 5.75
C GLN A 143 4.56 -7.31 4.41
N PRO A 144 5.64 -8.10 4.28
CA PRO A 144 6.50 -8.04 3.09
C PRO A 144 5.95 -8.84 1.91
N HIS A 145 5.20 -9.91 2.19
CA HIS A 145 4.69 -10.80 1.16
C HIS A 145 3.27 -11.24 1.48
N VAL A 146 2.48 -11.53 0.45
CA VAL A 146 1.24 -12.32 0.55
C VAL A 146 1.40 -13.64 -0.17
N TYR A 147 0.77 -14.69 0.33
CA TYR A 147 0.85 -16.03 -0.24
C TYR A 147 -0.37 -16.30 -1.13
N LEU A 148 -0.17 -16.47 -2.44
CA LEU A 148 -1.25 -16.62 -3.41
C LEU A 148 -2.22 -17.77 -3.05
N PRO A 149 -1.77 -18.99 -2.69
CA PRO A 149 -2.70 -20.07 -2.36
C PRO A 149 -3.59 -19.80 -1.15
N ALA A 150 -3.19 -18.90 -0.24
CA ALA A 150 -4.06 -18.46 0.85
C ALA A 150 -5.16 -17.51 0.34
N LEU A 151 -4.82 -16.57 -0.54
CA LEU A 151 -5.79 -15.68 -1.18
C LEU A 151 -6.81 -16.45 -2.02
N GLU A 152 -6.36 -17.40 -2.85
CA GLU A 152 -7.24 -18.23 -3.69
C GLU A 152 -8.24 -19.05 -2.87
N ARG A 153 -7.87 -19.47 -1.65
CA ARG A 153 -8.78 -20.16 -0.72
C ARG A 153 -9.76 -19.21 -0.02
N ALA A 154 -9.41 -17.94 0.11
CA ALA A 154 -10.24 -16.92 0.75
C ALA A 154 -11.26 -16.29 -0.21
N VAL A 155 -11.14 -16.51 -1.53
CA VAL A 155 -12.08 -15.97 -2.51
C VAL A 155 -13.51 -16.33 -2.14
N HIS A 156 -14.35 -15.32 -1.99
CA HIS A 156 -15.77 -15.50 -1.73
C HIS A 156 -16.40 -16.22 -2.93
N ARG A 157 -16.81 -17.47 -2.74
CA ARG A 157 -17.65 -18.17 -3.72
C ARG A 157 -19.08 -17.72 -3.46
N GLY A 158 -19.54 -16.75 -4.26
CA GLY A 158 -20.96 -16.39 -4.35
C GLY A 158 -21.82 -17.56 -4.78
#